data_AF-A0A126QVX5-F1
#
_entry.id   AF-A0A126QVX5-F1
#
_cell.length_a   1.000
_cell.length_b   1.000
_cell.length_c   1.000
_cell.angle_alpha   90.00
_cell.angle_beta   90.00
_cell.angle_gamma   90.00
#
_symmetry.space_group_name_H-M   'P 1'
#
loop_
_entity.id
_entity.type
_entity.pdbx_description
1 polymer ?
#
loop_
_entity_poly.entity_id
_entity_poly.type
_entity_poly.pdbx_seq_one_letter_code
_entity_poly.pdbx_strand_id
1 'polypeptide(L)'
;MTDEKAKGAEGFEEKHLLSIMMFLSMNGECRKIEIYENVSSNPRIPQKLDRLEAMGLLTQKYDSNLRSMMIKLTSKGMEAAKIINELDRLLKSE
;
A
#
# COMPACT_ATOMS: atom_id res chain seq x y z
N MET A 1 6.92 -10.87 -26.41
CA MET A 1 7.61 -10.59 -25.13
C MET A 1 7.62 -9.08 -24.99
N THR A 2 6.48 -8.53 -24.58
CA THR A 2 6.25 -7.09 -24.56
C THR A 2 6.92 -6.51 -23.33
N ASP A 3 7.71 -5.47 -23.58
CA ASP A 3 8.43 -4.61 -22.64
C ASP A 3 7.52 -4.21 -21.46
N GLU A 4 7.62 -4.93 -20.35
CA GLU A 4 6.95 -4.61 -19.09
C GLU A 4 7.75 -3.49 -18.42
N LYS A 5 7.80 -2.32 -19.07
CA LYS A 5 8.33 -1.11 -18.48
C LYS A 5 7.63 -0.93 -17.14
N ALA A 6 8.43 -0.91 -16.06
CA ALA A 6 7.95 -0.68 -14.71
C ALA A 6 6.99 0.53 -14.74
N LYS A 7 5.71 0.27 -14.48
CA LYS A 7 4.62 1.25 -14.52
C LYS A 7 4.74 2.23 -13.36
N GLY A 8 5.80 3.05 -13.34
CA GLY A 8 6.27 3.85 -12.20
C GLY A 8 5.16 4.48 -11.36
N ALA A 9 4.76 5.71 -11.67
CA ALA A 9 3.62 6.36 -11.01
C ALA A 9 2.26 5.84 -11.53
N GLU A 10 2.19 5.42 -12.81
CA GLU A 10 1.01 4.82 -13.45
C GLU A 10 0.47 3.60 -12.67
N GLY A 11 1.35 2.91 -11.97
CA GLY A 11 1.03 1.78 -11.09
C GLY A 11 -0.01 2.12 -10.03
N PHE A 12 -0.11 3.40 -9.65
CA PHE A 12 -0.99 3.96 -8.62
C PHE A 12 -2.29 4.58 -9.13
N GLU A 13 -2.55 4.57 -10.44
CA GLU A 13 -3.81 5.09 -11.01
C GLU A 13 -5.05 4.33 -10.50
N GLU A 14 -4.86 3.08 -10.06
CA GLU A 14 -5.95 2.32 -9.45
C GLU A 14 -6.33 2.88 -8.07
N LYS A 15 -7.63 3.17 -7.92
CA LYS A 15 -8.20 3.73 -6.71
C LYS A 15 -7.77 2.97 -5.44
N HIS A 16 -7.40 3.73 -4.42
CA HIS A 16 -6.98 3.30 -3.06
C HIS A 16 -5.52 2.83 -2.92
N LEU A 17 -4.74 2.66 -3.99
CA LEU A 17 -3.33 2.25 -3.83
C LEU A 17 -2.51 3.27 -3.03
N LEU A 18 -2.64 4.55 -3.36
CA LEU A 18 -1.99 5.64 -2.59
C LEU A 18 -2.48 5.67 -1.14
N SER A 19 -3.78 5.52 -0.92
CA SER A 19 -4.37 5.52 0.43
C SER A 19 -3.85 4.36 1.29
N ILE A 20 -3.66 3.16 0.71
CA ILE A 20 -3.04 2.02 1.41
C ILE A 20 -1.60 2.34 1.81
N MET A 21 -0.79 2.88 0.88
CA MET A 21 0.60 3.27 1.16
C MET A 21 0.69 4.31 2.28
N MET A 22 -0.13 5.35 2.23
CA MET A 22 -0.19 6.39 3.25
C MET A 22 -0.61 5.79 4.60
N PHE A 23 -1.68 4.98 4.63
CA PHE A 23 -2.17 4.35 5.85
C PHE A 23 -1.10 3.48 6.52
N LEU A 24 -0.43 2.60 5.76
CA LEU A 24 0.63 1.75 6.29
C LEU A 24 1.86 2.56 6.75
N SER A 25 2.17 3.68 6.09
CA SER A 25 3.28 4.54 6.52
C SER A 25 3.03 5.22 7.87
N MET A 26 1.78 5.50 8.20
CA MET A 26 1.40 6.16 9.46
C MET A 26 1.23 5.16 10.61
N ASN A 27 0.80 3.94 10.32
CA ASN A 27 0.45 2.93 11.33
C ASN A 27 1.47 1.79 11.44
N GLY A 28 2.41 1.69 10.50
CA GLY A 28 3.41 0.62 10.46
C GLY A 28 2.85 -0.69 9.94
N GLU A 29 3.19 -1.79 10.62
CA GLU A 29 2.69 -3.12 10.29
C GLU A 29 1.25 -3.28 10.81
N CYS A 30 0.33 -3.65 9.94
CA CYS A 30 -1.10 -3.76 10.26
C CYS A 30 -1.67 -5.09 9.78
N ARG A 31 -2.76 -5.54 10.40
CA ARG A 31 -3.56 -6.65 9.89
C ARG A 31 -4.28 -6.22 8.62
N LYS A 32 -4.47 -7.17 7.71
CA LYS A 32 -5.23 -6.96 6.47
C LYS A 32 -6.64 -6.42 6.74
N ILE A 33 -7.29 -6.84 7.83
CA ILE A 33 -8.62 -6.36 8.23
C ILE A 33 -8.62 -4.85 8.55
N GLU A 34 -7.57 -4.33 9.17
CA GLU A 34 -7.48 -2.91 9.52
C GLU A 34 -7.41 -2.03 8.26
N ILE A 35 -6.86 -2.54 7.16
CA ILE A 35 -6.88 -1.86 5.86
C ILE A 35 -8.30 -1.78 5.31
N TYR A 36 -9.10 -2.85 5.45
CA TYR A 36 -10.50 -2.82 5.02
C TYR A 36 -11.32 -1.79 5.81
N GLU A 37 -11.09 -1.72 7.12
CA GLU A 37 -11.82 -0.82 8.03
C GLU A 37 -11.45 0.65 7.84
N ASN A 38 -10.16 0.95 7.60
CA ASN A 38 -9.66 2.32 7.60
C ASN A 38 -9.44 2.92 6.20
N VAL A 39 -9.26 2.09 5.17
CA VAL A 39 -9.02 2.58 3.81
C VAL A 39 -10.24 2.41 2.92
N SER A 40 -10.79 1.19 2.84
CA SER A 40 -11.98 0.90 2.03
C SER A 40 -12.49 -0.52 2.23
N SER A 41 -13.81 -0.70 2.29
CA SER A 41 -14.48 -2.00 2.24
C SER A 41 -14.51 -2.64 0.83
N ASN A 42 -13.72 -2.14 -0.12
CA ASN A 42 -13.70 -2.64 -1.49
C ASN A 42 -13.27 -4.12 -1.52
N PRO A 43 -14.05 -5.03 -2.15
CA PRO A 43 -13.71 -6.44 -2.19
C PRO A 43 -12.41 -6.74 -2.95
N ARG A 44 -11.91 -5.77 -3.75
CA ARG A 44 -10.65 -5.89 -4.51
C ARG A 44 -9.39 -5.48 -3.74
N ILE A 45 -9.48 -5.18 -2.45
CA ILE A 45 -8.30 -4.88 -1.62
C ILE A 45 -7.22 -5.98 -1.70
N PRO A 46 -7.53 -7.30 -1.71
CA PRO A 46 -6.51 -8.34 -1.85
C PRO A 46 -5.66 -8.17 -3.11
N GLN A 47 -6.30 -7.99 -4.28
CA GLN A 47 -5.61 -7.83 -5.55
C GLN A 47 -4.74 -6.57 -5.58
N LYS A 48 -5.16 -5.52 -4.88
CA LYS A 48 -4.38 -4.28 -4.73
C LYS A 48 -3.14 -4.48 -3.86
N LEU A 49 -3.26 -5.25 -2.78
CA LEU A 49 -2.12 -5.64 -1.95
C LEU A 49 -1.14 -6.51 -2.74
N ASP A 50 -1.64 -7.48 -3.49
CA ASP A 50 -0.82 -8.34 -4.36
C ASP A 50 -0.06 -7.51 -5.41
N ARG A 51 -0.71 -6.49 -5.97
CA ARG A 51 -0.07 -5.55 -6.91
C ARG A 51 1.04 -4.74 -6.24
N LEU A 52 0.80 -4.18 -5.05
CA LEU A 52 1.83 -3.43 -4.31
C LEU A 52 2.99 -4.33 -3.88
N GLU A 53 2.72 -5.59 -3.54
CA GLU A 53 3.74 -6.60 -3.25
C GLU A 53 4.55 -6.95 -4.51
N ALA A 54 3.91 -7.15 -5.66
CA ALA A 54 4.58 -7.37 -6.94
C ALA A 54 5.47 -6.17 -7.35
N MET A 55 5.10 -4.95 -6.97
CA MET A 55 5.92 -3.75 -7.13
C MET A 55 7.09 -3.66 -6.12
N GLY A 56 7.13 -4.56 -5.13
CA GLY A 56 8.12 -4.60 -4.05
C GLY A 56 7.92 -3.52 -2.99
N LEU A 57 6.70 -2.96 -2.87
CA LEU A 57 6.39 -1.85 -1.96
C LEU A 57 5.91 -2.32 -0.59
N LEU A 58 5.30 -3.51 -0.51
CA LEU A 58 4.89 -4.11 0.75
C LEU A 58 5.16 -5.60 0.75
N THR A 59 5.03 -6.22 1.92
CA THR A 59 5.02 -7.68 2.10
C THR A 59 3.77 -8.10 2.84
N GLN A 60 3.25 -9.27 2.49
CA GLN A 60 2.17 -9.95 3.19
C GLN A 60 2.72 -11.18 3.93
N LYS A 61 2.54 -11.28 5.25
CA LYS A 61 3.03 -12.42 6.07
C LYS A 61 1.99 -12.92 7.04
N TYR A 62 1.73 -14.23 7.02
CA TYR A 62 0.71 -14.80 7.90
C TYR A 62 1.31 -14.97 9.29
N ASP A 63 0.70 -14.33 10.27
CA ASP A 63 1.06 -14.48 11.67
C ASP A 63 0.15 -15.56 12.28
N SER A 64 0.76 -16.68 12.68
CA SER A 64 0.06 -17.81 13.28
C SER A 64 -0.50 -17.52 14.68
N ASN A 65 0.12 -16.62 15.43
CA ASN A 65 -0.30 -16.25 16.78
C ASN A 65 -1.55 -15.37 16.73
N LEU A 66 -1.55 -14.41 15.81
CA LEU A 66 -2.69 -13.51 15.58
C LEU A 66 -3.75 -14.10 14.66
N ARG A 67 -3.44 -15.23 14.01
CA ARG A 67 -4.27 -15.88 12.97
C ARG A 67 -4.70 -14.88 11.90
N SER A 68 -3.78 -14.03 11.49
CA SER A 68 -4.07 -12.90 10.61
C SER A 68 -2.98 -12.67 9.59
N MET A 69 -3.37 -12.07 8.46
CA MET A 69 -2.43 -11.61 7.45
C MET A 69 -1.89 -10.25 7.86
N MET A 70 -0.59 -10.18 8.14
CA MET A 70 0.11 -8.94 8.45
C MET A 70 0.66 -8.30 7.18
N ILE A 71 0.49 -7.00 7.07
CA ILE A 71 0.86 -6.19 5.92
C ILE A 71 1.83 -5.12 6.40
N LYS A 72 2.98 -5.01 5.74
CA LYS A 72 4.04 -4.08 6.11
C LYS A 72 4.70 -3.50 4.88
N LEU A 73 5.01 -2.21 4.90
CA LEU A 73 5.84 -1.60 3.85
C LEU A 73 7.26 -2.16 3.88
N THR A 74 7.84 -2.38 2.70
CA THR A 74 9.28 -2.60 2.57
C THR A 74 10.03 -1.27 2.77
N SER A 75 11.36 -1.30 2.83
CA SER A 75 12.16 -0.06 2.83
C SER A 75 11.85 0.83 1.62
N LYS A 76 11.75 0.22 0.42
CA LYS A 76 11.34 0.90 -0.82
C LYS A 76 9.92 1.49 -0.69
N GLY A 77 9.00 0.73 -0.12
CA GLY A 77 7.63 1.20 0.10
C GLY A 77 7.55 2.38 1.06
N MET A 78 8.37 2.37 2.11
CA MET A 78 8.45 3.46 3.08
C MET A 78 8.97 4.75 2.44
N GLU A 79 10.03 4.66 1.61
CA GLU A 79 10.55 5.81 0.85
C GLU A 79 9.49 6.38 -0.10
N ALA A 80 8.81 5.51 -0.85
CA ALA A 80 7.73 5.93 -1.74
C ALA A 80 6.58 6.60 -0.97
N ALA A 81 6.15 6.00 0.15
CA ALA A 81 5.08 6.55 0.97
C ALA A 81 5.44 7.90 1.59
N LYS A 82 6.72 8.13 1.94
CA LYS A 82 7.20 9.43 2.41
C LYS A 82 6.99 10.51 1.34
N ILE A 83 7.37 10.24 0.09
CA ILE A 83 7.17 11.17 -1.02
C ILE A 83 5.67 11.43 -1.25
N ILE A 84 4.85 10.38 -1.20
CA ILE A 84 3.39 10.50 -1.33
C ILE A 84 2.81 11.40 -0.23
N ASN A 85 3.24 11.22 1.03
CA ASN A 85 2.79 12.04 2.14
C ASN A 85 3.26 13.49 2.04
N GLU A 86 4.48 13.72 1.55
CA GLU A 86 4.99 15.08 1.29
C GLU A 86 4.17 15.76 0.20
N LEU A 87 3.84 15.05 -0.89
CA LEU A 87 2.96 15.55 -1.92
C LEU A 87 1.55 15.86 -1.38
N ASP A 88 0.95 14.96 -0.59
CA ASP A 88 -0.35 15.17 0.05
C ASP A 88 -0.35 16.42 0.95
N ARG A 89 0.72 16.65 1.71
CA ARG A 89 0.88 17.87 2.51
C ARG A 89 0.96 19.14 1.67
N LEU A 90 1.63 19.10 0.52
CA LEU A 90 1.72 20.24 -0.39
C LEU A 90 0.37 20.56 -1.06
N LEU A 91 -0.45 19.53 -1.30
CA LEU A 91 -1.75 19.68 -1.96
C LEU A 91 -2.87 20.10 -1.00
N LYS A 92 -2.75 19.82 0.29
CA LYS A 92 -3.67 20.31 1.31
C LYS A 92 -3.49 21.82 1.46
N SER A 93 -4.45 22.59 0.94
CA SER A 93 -4.59 24.01 1.25
C SER A 93 -4.95 24.18 2.74
N GLU A 94 -4.44 25.24 3.36
CA GLU A 94 -4.83 25.68 4.71
C GLU A 94 -6.35 25.92 4.85
#